data_AF-A0AAD5SP28-F1
#
_entry.id   AF-A0AAD5SP28-F1
#
_cell.length_a   1.000
_cell.length_b   1.000
_cell.length_c   1.000
_cell.angle_alpha   90.00
_cell.angle_beta   90.00
_cell.angle_gamma   90.00
#
_symmetry.space_group_name_H-M   'P 1'
#
loop_
_entity.id
_entity.type
_entity.pdbx_description
1 polymer ?
#
loop_
_entity_poly.entity_id
_entity_poly.type
_entity_poly.pdbx_seq_one_letter_code
_entity_poly.pdbx_strand_id
1 'polypeptide(L)'
;MSFLEINRKDPRIVQVCPLHLTAHPLAVNTIRVRIDKFGVSANNITYVALGDSFQYSKFFPTKDTQITHQMPVWGLATVVESKHPRVPVSVRFFGYLPAASHCDLNVERVDSTSFKVSRPQLPADRAVYNHYEFCTTDPLYNPATENAMILFRPVWFTSFYLNDYVQYHKCFGASTILVSSASSKTSFCFAQLARVSDPSVRVVALTSPRNAAWVSSLGVYTDTILYDDIPTSSLLSPHSTEENNRVVYVDVAGDFALLNRVVSALGGSQNLAKCIEVGASHYDPANTPIISEHGDNNHSSSDGPKINRELFFMPSWILKRKSEVGMTVLTKDVEKGWAMMLRDSSKWIQFREFNGNDAAKAVYLDMLEARALPDIGYIVRMDANVFDNESKL
;
A
#
# COMPACT_ATOMS: atom_id res chain seq x y z
N MET A 1 16.85 22.53 -2.73
CA MET A 1 15.95 21.35 -2.77
C MET A 1 15.25 21.24 -1.42
N SER A 2 14.13 20.52 -1.31
CA SER A 2 13.38 20.31 -0.05
C SER A 2 12.98 18.85 0.20
N PHE A 3 12.64 18.53 1.45
CA PHE A 3 11.95 17.31 1.88
C PHE A 3 11.01 17.55 3.07
N LEU A 4 10.04 16.66 3.28
CA LEU A 4 9.20 16.66 4.49
C LEU A 4 9.89 15.87 5.61
N GLU A 5 10.17 16.57 6.71
CA GLU A 5 10.70 15.98 7.94
C GLU A 5 9.60 15.88 8.98
N ILE A 6 9.40 14.69 9.54
CA ILE A 6 8.34 14.39 10.50
C ILE A 6 8.97 14.00 11.83
N ASN A 7 8.42 14.52 12.93
CA ASN A 7 8.85 14.14 14.27
C ASN A 7 8.34 12.74 14.62
N ARG A 8 9.22 11.91 15.20
CA ARG A 8 8.92 10.52 15.53
C ARG A 8 7.98 10.36 16.73
N LYS A 9 7.98 11.31 17.67
CA LYS A 9 7.13 11.27 18.87
C LYS A 9 5.75 11.85 18.62
N ASP A 10 5.67 12.92 17.85
CA ASP A 10 4.42 13.55 17.46
C ASP A 10 4.36 13.74 15.93
N PRO A 11 3.70 12.83 15.19
CA PRO A 11 3.66 12.88 13.73
C PRO A 11 2.93 14.11 13.19
N ARG A 12 2.24 14.90 14.02
CA ARG A 12 1.64 16.19 13.64
C ARG A 12 2.69 17.29 13.49
N ILE A 13 3.85 17.13 14.12
CA ILE A 13 4.98 18.05 13.97
C ILE A 13 5.73 17.68 12.69
N VAL A 14 5.41 18.40 11.61
CA VAL A 14 6.00 18.23 10.28
C VAL A 14 6.58 19.56 9.79
N GLN A 15 7.78 19.51 9.23
CA GLN A 15 8.53 20.66 8.73
C GLN A 15 8.99 20.41 7.29
N VAL A 16 9.11 21.50 6.54
CA VAL A 16 9.76 21.49 5.22
C VAL A 16 11.21 21.86 5.45
N CYS A 17 12.11 20.92 5.19
CA CYS A 17 13.53 21.09 5.49
C CYS A 17 14.36 21.26 4.21
N PRO A 18 15.45 22.05 4.26
CA PRO A 18 16.35 22.19 3.13
C PRO A 18 17.09 20.89 2.88
N LEU A 19 17.19 20.56 1.60
CA LEU A 19 17.95 19.44 1.10
C LEU A 19 19.15 19.96 0.32
N HIS A 20 20.36 19.65 0.81
CA HIS A 20 21.63 20.16 0.30
C HIS A 20 22.39 19.12 -0.56
N LEU A 21 21.73 18.45 -1.50
CA LEU A 21 22.38 17.43 -2.32
C LEU A 21 23.47 18.02 -3.24
N THR A 22 23.22 19.19 -3.83
CA THR A 22 24.16 19.84 -4.76
C THR A 22 25.45 20.35 -4.10
N ALA A 23 25.49 20.41 -2.77
CA ALA A 23 26.70 20.77 -2.03
C ALA A 23 27.77 19.64 -2.04
N HIS A 24 27.40 18.42 -2.45
CA HIS A 24 28.29 17.27 -2.46
C HIS A 24 28.31 16.58 -3.84
N PRO A 25 29.48 16.23 -4.37
CA PRO A 25 29.57 15.44 -5.60
C PRO A 25 28.97 14.06 -5.37
N LEU A 26 28.30 13.51 -6.38
CA LEU A 26 27.75 12.15 -6.30
C LEU A 26 28.85 11.12 -5.96
N ALA A 27 28.51 10.11 -5.18
CA ALA A 27 29.38 8.95 -4.99
C ALA A 27 29.37 8.05 -6.25
N VAL A 28 30.36 7.16 -6.35
CA VAL A 28 30.40 6.13 -7.41
C VAL A 28 29.12 5.28 -7.34
N ASN A 29 28.56 4.92 -8.50
CA ASN A 29 27.32 4.15 -8.62
C ASN A 29 26.06 4.86 -8.09
N THR A 30 26.13 6.14 -7.73
CA THR A 30 24.97 6.91 -7.28
C THR A 30 24.38 7.72 -8.43
N ILE A 31 23.05 7.83 -8.42
CA ILE A 31 22.29 8.74 -9.28
C ILE A 31 21.58 9.78 -8.43
N ARG A 32 21.49 11.02 -8.93
CA ARG A 32 20.61 12.06 -8.39
C ARG A 32 19.34 12.08 -9.20
N VAL A 33 18.21 12.11 -8.52
CA VAL A 33 16.90 12.06 -9.18
C VAL A 33 16.05 13.21 -8.72
N ARG A 34 15.33 13.82 -9.67
CA ARG A 34 14.20 14.71 -9.38
C ARG A 34 12.97 13.84 -9.22
N ILE A 35 12.25 14.01 -8.12
CA ILE A 35 10.99 13.34 -7.88
C ILE A 35 9.91 14.17 -8.58
N ASP A 36 9.34 13.64 -9.65
CA ASP A 36 8.43 14.40 -10.51
C ASP A 36 7.01 14.47 -9.94
N LYS A 37 6.58 13.39 -9.27
CA LYS A 37 5.34 13.31 -8.48
C LYS A 37 5.27 12.01 -7.69
N PHE A 38 4.54 12.03 -6.58
CA PHE A 38 4.29 10.85 -5.75
C PHE A 38 2.86 10.84 -5.21
N GLY A 39 2.42 9.66 -4.77
CA GLY A 39 1.09 9.46 -4.20
C GLY A 39 1.12 9.55 -2.68
N VAL A 40 0.07 10.14 -2.09
CA VAL A 40 -0.16 10.12 -0.65
C VAL A 40 -1.47 9.40 -0.35
N SER A 41 -1.45 8.51 0.63
CA SER A 41 -2.57 7.69 1.08
C SER A 41 -2.38 7.28 2.54
N ALA A 42 -3.37 6.60 3.12
CA ALA A 42 -3.26 6.02 4.45
C ALA A 42 -2.02 5.13 4.63
N ASN A 43 -1.53 4.45 3.59
CA ASN A 43 -0.31 3.63 3.67
C ASN A 43 0.91 4.46 4.08
N ASN A 44 1.00 5.72 3.65
CA ASN A 44 2.12 6.58 4.00
C ASN A 44 2.08 6.94 5.49
N ILE A 45 0.88 7.09 6.06
CA ILE A 45 0.69 7.27 7.51
C ILE A 45 1.10 6.00 8.25
N THR A 46 0.75 4.81 7.74
CA THR A 46 1.25 3.54 8.29
C THR A 46 2.78 3.45 8.25
N TYR A 47 3.45 3.93 7.20
CA TYR A 47 4.92 3.96 7.15
C TYR A 47 5.54 4.87 8.22
N VAL A 48 4.89 6.00 8.50
CA VAL A 48 5.29 6.92 9.57
C VAL A 48 5.06 6.26 10.94
N ALA A 49 3.85 5.78 11.19
CA ALA A 49 3.44 5.18 12.44
C ALA A 49 4.23 3.91 12.81
N LEU A 50 4.49 3.04 11.83
CA LEU A 50 5.26 1.81 12.00
C LEU A 50 6.74 1.99 11.65
N GLY A 51 7.23 3.23 11.68
CA GLY A 51 8.61 3.60 11.35
C GLY A 51 9.66 2.72 12.01
N ASP A 52 9.43 2.35 13.27
CA ASP A 52 10.39 1.62 14.10
C ASP A 52 10.16 0.12 14.05
N SER A 53 8.95 -0.33 14.37
CA SER A 53 8.59 -1.75 14.41
C SER A 53 8.79 -2.44 13.04
N PHE A 54 8.58 -1.72 11.94
CA PHE A 54 8.78 -2.23 10.57
C PHE A 54 10.01 -1.68 9.86
N GLN A 55 10.78 -0.82 10.54
CA GLN A 55 12.00 -0.19 10.05
C GLN A 55 11.79 0.74 8.83
N TYR A 56 10.56 1.22 8.60
CA TYR A 56 10.27 2.17 7.52
C TYR A 56 11.07 3.48 7.66
N SER A 57 11.40 3.90 8.89
CA SER A 57 12.22 5.08 9.17
C SER A 57 13.66 4.96 8.63
N LYS A 58 14.15 3.75 8.38
CA LYS A 58 15.52 3.48 7.90
C LYS A 58 15.70 3.57 6.38
N PHE A 59 14.62 3.69 5.62
CA PHE A 59 14.70 3.85 4.16
C PHE A 59 15.32 5.19 3.77
N PHE A 60 14.90 6.27 4.42
CA PHE A 60 15.33 7.63 4.09
C PHE A 60 15.70 8.36 5.38
N PRO A 61 16.89 8.05 5.95
CA PRO A 61 17.30 8.65 7.22
C PRO A 61 17.45 10.17 7.10
N THR A 62 17.07 10.87 8.16
CA THR A 62 17.32 12.31 8.34
C THR A 62 18.68 12.52 9.03
N LYS A 63 19.05 13.78 9.29
CA LYS A 63 20.29 14.09 10.05
C LYS A 63 20.21 13.59 11.49
N ASP A 64 19.05 13.71 12.13
CA ASP A 64 18.80 13.19 13.47
C ASP A 64 17.74 12.08 13.42
N THR A 65 18.20 10.86 13.14
CA THR A 65 17.32 9.69 13.01
C THR A 65 16.64 9.31 14.32
N GLN A 66 17.06 9.84 15.48
CA GLN A 66 16.42 9.57 16.77
C GLN A 66 15.19 10.46 17.01
N ILE A 67 15.17 11.65 16.38
CA ILE A 67 14.09 12.62 16.56
C ILE A 67 13.14 12.65 15.37
N THR A 68 13.66 12.51 14.15
CA THR A 68 12.89 12.69 12.92
C THR A 68 13.06 11.54 11.94
N HIS A 69 12.18 11.49 10.94
CA HIS A 69 12.28 10.63 9.77
C HIS A 69 11.64 11.30 8.55
N GLN A 70 11.85 10.72 7.37
CA GLN A 70 11.15 11.12 6.15
C GLN A 70 10.03 10.12 5.85
N MET A 71 8.88 10.62 5.41
CA MET A 71 7.79 9.77 4.94
C MET A 71 8.17 9.11 3.61
N PRO A 72 8.20 7.77 3.53
CA PRO A 72 8.36 7.09 2.26
C PRO A 72 7.10 7.19 1.40
N VAL A 73 7.28 7.26 0.08
CA VAL A 73 6.23 7.39 -0.92
C VAL A 73 6.53 6.56 -2.15
N TRP A 74 5.49 6.18 -2.89
CA TRP A 74 5.64 5.62 -4.24
C TRP A 74 5.45 6.73 -5.26
N GLY A 75 6.31 6.80 -6.26
CA GLY A 75 6.29 7.90 -7.21
C GLY A 75 7.10 7.66 -8.47
N LEU A 76 7.07 8.67 -9.33
CA LEU A 76 7.88 8.75 -10.54
C LEU A 76 9.01 9.74 -10.33
N ALA A 77 10.19 9.37 -10.80
CA ALA A 77 11.37 10.22 -10.76
C ALA A 77 12.15 10.16 -12.08
N THR A 78 12.89 11.23 -12.32
CA THR A 78 13.77 11.38 -13.49
C THR A 78 15.20 11.61 -13.03
N VAL A 79 16.15 10.90 -13.62
CA VAL A 79 17.58 11.06 -13.35
C VAL A 79 18.05 12.41 -13.87
N VAL A 80 18.66 13.22 -13.00
CA VAL A 80 19.19 14.55 -13.34
C VAL A 80 20.71 14.61 -13.31
N GLU A 81 21.36 13.69 -12.61
CA GLU A 81 22.82 13.53 -12.56
C GLU A 81 23.13 12.04 -12.32
N SER A 82 24.18 11.49 -12.94
CA SER A 82 24.51 10.07 -12.79
C SER A 82 26.01 9.82 -12.77
N LYS A 83 26.45 9.00 -11.82
CA LYS A 83 27.76 8.33 -11.82
C LYS A 83 27.64 6.81 -11.97
N HIS A 84 26.51 6.33 -12.47
CA HIS A 84 26.31 4.91 -12.76
C HIS A 84 26.29 4.67 -14.29
N PRO A 85 27.18 3.81 -14.83
CA PRO A 85 27.39 3.69 -16.29
C PRO A 85 26.17 3.15 -17.06
N ARG A 86 25.26 2.45 -16.38
CA ARG A 86 24.06 1.84 -16.99
C ARG A 86 22.75 2.58 -16.71
N VAL A 87 22.78 3.67 -15.96
CA VAL A 87 21.58 4.48 -15.66
C VAL A 87 21.87 5.93 -16.05
N PRO A 88 21.68 6.30 -17.32
CA PRO A 88 21.99 7.64 -17.81
C PRO A 88 21.02 8.71 -17.29
N VAL A 89 21.42 9.98 -17.46
CA VAL A 89 20.56 11.15 -17.23
C VAL A 89 19.31 11.05 -18.13
N SER A 90 18.21 11.67 -17.68
CA SER A 90 16.89 11.68 -18.33
C SER A 90 16.12 10.34 -18.29
N VAL A 91 16.68 9.28 -17.72
CA VAL A 91 15.93 8.05 -17.43
C VAL A 91 14.80 8.35 -16.45
N ARG A 92 13.58 7.91 -16.80
CA ARG A 92 12.38 7.98 -15.95
C ARG A 92 12.04 6.60 -15.41
N PHE A 93 11.70 6.53 -14.12
CA PHE A 93 11.36 5.27 -13.46
C PHE A 93 10.30 5.46 -12.39
N PHE A 94 9.66 4.35 -12.02
CA PHE A 94 8.76 4.23 -10.88
C PHE A 94 9.48 3.54 -9.71
N GLY A 95 9.25 4.00 -8.49
CA GLY A 95 9.81 3.33 -7.31
C GLY A 95 9.47 3.98 -5.98
N TYR A 96 10.13 3.46 -4.94
CA TYR A 96 9.98 3.91 -3.55
C TYR A 96 10.95 5.05 -3.25
N LEU A 97 10.42 6.20 -2.85
CA LEU A 97 11.13 7.49 -2.78
C LEU A 97 10.83 8.16 -1.43
N PRO A 98 11.63 9.15 -0.99
CA PRO A 98 11.22 10.01 0.12
C PRO A 98 10.19 11.04 -0.36
N ALA A 99 9.36 11.55 0.55
CA ALA A 99 8.56 12.76 0.32
C ALA A 99 9.48 13.99 0.21
N ALA A 100 10.08 14.16 -0.97
CA ALA A 100 11.07 15.18 -1.26
C ALA A 100 10.97 15.67 -2.71
N SER A 101 11.66 16.77 -3.00
CA SER A 101 11.86 17.24 -4.39
C SER A 101 12.91 16.41 -5.15
N HIS A 102 13.93 15.92 -4.44
CA HIS A 102 15.06 15.17 -5.00
C HIS A 102 15.59 14.15 -3.99
N CYS A 103 16.31 13.13 -4.46
CA CYS A 103 17.13 12.27 -3.62
C CYS A 103 18.31 11.69 -4.40
N ASP A 104 19.30 11.20 -3.66
CA ASP A 104 20.41 10.42 -4.22
C ASP A 104 20.13 8.93 -3.95
N LEU A 105 20.33 8.09 -4.97
CA LEU A 105 20.09 6.64 -4.92
C LEU A 105 21.37 5.89 -5.31
N ASN A 106 21.87 5.05 -4.42
CA ASN A 106 23.02 4.18 -4.68
C ASN A 106 22.57 2.93 -5.45
N VAL A 107 22.90 2.86 -6.74
CA VAL A 107 22.47 1.78 -7.64
C VAL A 107 23.42 0.59 -7.51
N GLU A 108 22.88 -0.59 -7.22
CA GLU A 108 23.66 -1.81 -7.03
C GLU A 108 23.62 -2.72 -8.26
N ARG A 109 22.41 -3.06 -8.72
CA ARG A 109 22.18 -3.97 -9.84
C ARG A 109 21.27 -3.31 -10.86
N VAL A 110 21.60 -3.47 -12.13
CA VAL A 110 20.78 -3.00 -13.25
C VAL A 110 20.46 -4.18 -14.15
N ASP A 111 19.17 -4.38 -14.42
CA ASP A 111 18.65 -5.34 -15.38
C ASP A 111 18.07 -4.57 -16.59
N SER A 112 17.47 -5.24 -17.57
CA SER A 112 16.94 -4.57 -18.77
C SER A 112 15.68 -3.74 -18.49
N THR A 113 14.94 -4.07 -17.42
CA THR A 113 13.63 -3.47 -17.10
C THR A 113 13.65 -2.61 -15.83
N SER A 114 14.71 -2.69 -15.05
CA SER A 114 14.75 -2.13 -13.70
C SER A 114 16.17 -2.01 -13.15
N PHE A 115 16.29 -1.37 -11.99
CA PHE A 115 17.48 -1.40 -11.16
C PHE A 115 17.12 -1.59 -9.69
N LYS A 116 18.12 -1.96 -8.89
CA LYS A 116 18.02 -2.06 -7.43
C LYS A 116 18.86 -1.00 -6.75
N VAL A 117 18.33 -0.43 -5.67
CA VAL A 117 19.05 0.48 -4.78
C VAL A 117 19.59 -0.27 -3.58
N SER A 118 20.87 -0.06 -3.28
CA SER A 118 21.52 -0.66 -2.12
C SER A 118 21.03 -0.03 -0.82
N ARG A 119 20.57 -0.86 0.12
CA ARG A 119 20.17 -0.45 1.47
C ARG A 119 20.62 -1.50 2.50
N PRO A 120 21.93 -1.63 2.77
CA PRO A 120 22.48 -2.67 3.64
C PRO A 120 21.99 -2.55 5.11
N GLN A 121 21.47 -1.39 5.50
CA GLN A 121 20.88 -1.16 6.82
C GLN A 121 19.49 -1.79 6.99
N LEU A 122 18.87 -2.31 5.93
CA LEU A 122 17.54 -2.93 5.95
C LEU A 122 17.64 -4.45 5.88
N PRO A 123 16.74 -5.18 6.55
CA PRO A 123 16.65 -6.63 6.41
C PRO A 123 16.29 -7.05 4.98
N ALA A 124 16.68 -8.28 4.60
CA ALA A 124 16.51 -8.80 3.24
C ALA A 124 15.04 -8.92 2.80
N ASP A 125 14.11 -9.12 3.73
CA ASP A 125 12.67 -9.21 3.47
C ASP A 125 12.03 -7.87 3.07
N ARG A 126 12.76 -6.75 3.18
CA ARG A 126 12.37 -5.42 2.68
C ARG A 126 12.85 -5.15 1.26
N ALA A 127 13.50 -6.10 0.59
CA ALA A 127 14.08 -5.92 -0.74
C ALA A 127 13.08 -5.50 -1.84
N VAL A 128 11.77 -5.74 -1.64
CA VAL A 128 10.73 -5.30 -2.58
C VAL A 128 10.70 -3.77 -2.76
N TYR A 129 10.99 -3.01 -1.71
CA TYR A 129 11.04 -1.55 -1.73
C TYR A 129 12.31 -0.98 -2.38
N ASN A 130 13.26 -1.87 -2.73
CA ASN A 130 14.53 -1.50 -3.33
C ASN A 130 14.53 -1.66 -4.86
N HIS A 131 13.40 -2.06 -5.46
CA HIS A 131 13.26 -2.27 -6.90
C HIS A 131 12.64 -1.04 -7.58
N TYR A 132 13.28 -0.56 -8.65
CA TYR A 132 12.89 0.62 -9.39
C TYR A 132 12.75 0.27 -10.87
N GLU A 133 11.60 0.54 -11.46
CA GLU A 133 11.22 0.06 -12.77
C GLU A 133 11.31 1.16 -13.82
N PHE A 134 12.02 0.91 -14.92
CA PHE A 134 12.13 1.88 -16.00
C PHE A 134 10.80 2.01 -16.73
N CYS A 135 10.32 3.25 -16.89
CA CYS A 135 9.07 3.51 -17.59
C CYS A 135 9.12 3.09 -19.06
N THR A 136 10.29 3.16 -19.70
CA THR A 136 10.47 2.84 -21.13
C THR A 136 10.30 1.37 -21.47
N THR A 137 10.49 0.48 -20.49
CA THR A 137 10.46 -0.99 -20.68
C THR A 137 9.36 -1.66 -19.87
N ASP A 138 8.58 -0.88 -19.13
CA ASP A 138 7.50 -1.39 -18.29
C ASP A 138 6.23 -1.58 -19.13
N PRO A 139 5.74 -2.82 -19.31
CA PRO A 139 4.55 -3.09 -20.12
C PRO A 139 3.27 -2.51 -19.50
N LEU A 140 3.28 -2.19 -18.19
CA LEU A 140 2.14 -1.61 -17.48
C LEU A 140 2.14 -0.07 -17.48
N TYR A 141 3.23 0.55 -17.96
CA TYR A 141 3.39 1.99 -17.96
C TYR A 141 2.67 2.64 -19.15
N ASN A 142 1.89 3.67 -18.85
CA ASN A 142 1.33 4.58 -19.85
C ASN A 142 1.38 6.01 -19.28
N PRO A 143 1.97 6.99 -19.99
CA PRO A 143 2.02 8.38 -19.57
C PRO A 143 0.65 8.98 -19.20
N ALA A 144 -0.43 8.55 -19.87
CA ALA A 144 -1.79 9.03 -19.62
C ALA A 144 -2.36 8.53 -18.28
N THR A 145 -1.80 7.47 -17.69
CA THR A 145 -2.32 6.84 -16.47
C THR A 145 -1.33 6.87 -15.30
N GLU A 146 -0.32 7.74 -15.35
CA GLU A 146 0.72 7.82 -14.31
C GLU A 146 0.13 8.03 -12.91
N ASN A 147 -0.91 8.85 -12.77
CA ASN A 147 -1.51 9.14 -11.45
C ASN A 147 -2.19 7.89 -10.86
N ALA A 148 -2.87 7.11 -11.70
CA ALA A 148 -3.43 5.82 -11.31
C ALA A 148 -2.32 4.83 -10.95
N MET A 149 -1.29 4.74 -11.78
CA MET A 149 -0.14 3.87 -11.52
C MET A 149 0.53 4.17 -10.18
N ILE A 150 0.79 5.45 -9.90
CA ILE A 150 1.41 5.90 -8.65
C ILE A 150 0.62 5.45 -7.41
N LEU A 151 -0.70 5.61 -7.44
CA LEU A 151 -1.54 5.31 -6.27
C LEU A 151 -1.91 3.84 -6.14
N PHE A 152 -2.09 3.15 -7.26
CA PHE A 152 -2.64 1.81 -7.25
C PHE A 152 -1.62 0.71 -7.45
N ARG A 153 -0.49 0.94 -8.12
CA ARG A 153 0.41 -0.17 -8.48
C ARG A 153 0.83 -1.02 -7.27
N PRO A 154 1.34 -0.44 -6.17
CA PRO A 154 1.77 -1.24 -5.03
C PRO A 154 0.61 -2.04 -4.40
N VAL A 155 -0.53 -1.39 -4.18
CA VAL A 155 -1.69 -2.01 -3.51
C VAL A 155 -2.43 -2.99 -4.42
N TRP A 156 -2.47 -2.73 -5.72
CA TRP A 156 -3.13 -3.59 -6.69
C TRP A 156 -2.35 -4.89 -6.90
N PHE A 157 -1.01 -4.85 -6.95
CA PHE A 157 -0.22 -6.09 -7.01
C PHE A 157 -0.44 -6.98 -5.78
N THR A 158 -0.49 -6.38 -4.59
CA THR A 158 -0.87 -7.10 -3.36
C THR A 158 -2.25 -7.73 -3.51
N SER A 159 -3.25 -6.96 -3.94
CA SER A 159 -4.62 -7.45 -4.15
C SER A 159 -4.74 -8.54 -5.23
N PHE A 160 -3.97 -8.44 -6.32
CA PHE A 160 -3.93 -9.41 -7.41
C PHE A 160 -3.44 -10.77 -6.92
N TYR A 161 -2.27 -10.79 -6.27
CA TYR A 161 -1.71 -12.03 -5.77
C TYR A 161 -2.48 -12.59 -4.58
N LEU A 162 -3.08 -11.75 -3.75
CA LEU A 162 -4.00 -12.18 -2.70
C LEU A 162 -5.25 -12.84 -3.29
N ASN A 163 -5.83 -12.26 -4.35
CA ASN A 163 -6.95 -12.88 -5.04
C ASN A 163 -6.53 -14.20 -5.69
N ASP A 164 -5.39 -14.26 -6.40
CA ASP A 164 -4.86 -15.52 -6.94
C ASP A 164 -4.67 -16.57 -5.83
N TYR A 165 -4.19 -16.19 -4.64
CA TYR A 165 -4.11 -17.06 -3.47
C TYR A 165 -5.47 -17.59 -3.02
N VAL A 166 -6.45 -16.71 -2.79
CA VAL A 166 -7.79 -17.10 -2.37
C VAL A 166 -8.46 -18.03 -3.39
N GLN A 167 -8.32 -17.72 -4.69
CA GLN A 167 -8.91 -18.51 -5.77
C GLN A 167 -8.20 -19.85 -5.98
N TYR A 168 -6.87 -19.88 -5.87
CA TYR A 168 -6.07 -21.11 -5.91
C TYR A 168 -6.55 -22.12 -4.85
N HIS A 169 -6.91 -21.62 -3.66
CA HIS A 169 -7.46 -22.43 -2.58
C HIS A 169 -8.98 -22.60 -2.64
N LYS A 170 -9.63 -22.27 -3.77
CA LYS A 170 -11.09 -22.38 -3.98
C LYS A 170 -11.89 -21.68 -2.85
N CYS A 171 -11.47 -20.47 -2.50
CA CYS A 171 -12.02 -19.68 -1.40
C CYS A 171 -12.03 -20.43 -0.05
N PHE A 172 -11.19 -21.45 0.12
CA PHE A 172 -11.17 -22.32 1.31
C PHE A 172 -12.53 -22.97 1.61
N GLY A 173 -13.33 -23.20 0.57
CA GLY A 173 -14.71 -23.70 0.69
C GLY A 173 -15.72 -22.68 1.20
N ALA A 174 -15.35 -21.40 1.34
CA ALA A 174 -16.27 -20.34 1.72
C ALA A 174 -17.11 -19.87 0.54
N SER A 175 -18.38 -19.55 0.82
CA SER A 175 -19.28 -18.86 -0.12
C SER A 175 -19.32 -17.35 0.10
N THR A 176 -18.67 -16.83 1.15
CA THR A 176 -18.60 -15.39 1.45
C THR A 176 -17.16 -14.95 1.74
N ILE A 177 -16.79 -13.79 1.21
CA ILE A 177 -15.56 -13.08 1.54
C ILE A 177 -15.94 -11.75 2.21
N LEU A 178 -15.57 -11.58 3.47
CA LEU A 178 -15.69 -10.31 4.18
C LEU A 178 -14.39 -9.52 4.00
N VAL A 179 -14.47 -8.25 3.65
CA VAL A 179 -13.30 -7.38 3.45
C VAL A 179 -13.36 -6.20 4.40
N SER A 180 -12.42 -6.11 5.34
CA SER A 180 -12.32 -4.97 6.26
C SER A 180 -11.73 -3.74 5.58
N SER A 181 -11.91 -2.56 6.19
CA SER A 181 -11.47 -1.28 5.61
C SER A 181 -11.92 -1.13 4.15
N ALA A 182 -13.18 -1.44 3.86
CA ALA A 182 -13.68 -1.56 2.48
C ALA A 182 -13.54 -0.27 1.65
N SER A 183 -13.36 0.87 2.31
CA SER A 183 -13.07 2.14 1.64
C SER A 183 -11.60 2.32 1.22
N SER A 184 -10.71 1.39 1.58
CA SER A 184 -9.29 1.47 1.24
C SER A 184 -9.03 1.03 -0.21
N LYS A 185 -7.93 1.52 -0.79
CA LYS A 185 -7.55 1.18 -2.16
C LYS A 185 -7.20 -0.30 -2.31
N THR A 186 -6.58 -0.90 -1.29
CA THR A 186 -6.28 -2.35 -1.25
C THR A 186 -7.57 -3.18 -1.23
N SER A 187 -8.53 -2.83 -0.38
CA SER A 187 -9.82 -3.53 -0.28
C SER A 187 -10.64 -3.39 -1.55
N PHE A 188 -10.64 -2.21 -2.17
CA PHE A 188 -11.28 -2.00 -3.48
C PHE A 188 -10.67 -2.89 -4.56
N CYS A 189 -9.33 -2.84 -4.73
CA CYS A 189 -8.64 -3.62 -5.75
C CYS A 189 -8.90 -5.11 -5.57
N PHE A 190 -8.86 -5.61 -4.33
CA PHE A 190 -9.13 -7.00 -4.03
C PHE A 190 -10.58 -7.38 -4.34
N ALA A 191 -11.55 -6.58 -3.90
CA ALA A 191 -12.97 -6.85 -4.13
C ALA A 191 -13.30 -6.88 -5.63
N GLN A 192 -12.77 -5.94 -6.41
CA GLN A 192 -12.94 -5.92 -7.87
C GLN A 192 -12.44 -7.22 -8.53
N LEU A 193 -11.25 -7.68 -8.13
CA LEU A 193 -10.66 -8.92 -8.64
C LEU A 193 -11.46 -10.16 -8.20
N ALA A 194 -11.86 -10.22 -6.93
CA ALA A 194 -12.65 -11.32 -6.38
C ALA A 194 -14.01 -11.45 -7.07
N ARG A 195 -14.69 -10.32 -7.33
CA ARG A 195 -15.99 -10.28 -8.01
C ARG A 195 -15.95 -10.83 -9.43
N VAL A 196 -14.86 -10.57 -10.15
CA VAL A 196 -14.68 -11.05 -11.53
C VAL A 196 -14.19 -12.50 -11.56
N SER A 197 -13.38 -12.91 -10.56
CA SER A 197 -12.81 -14.26 -10.51
C SER A 197 -13.86 -15.31 -10.18
N ASP A 198 -14.74 -15.01 -9.24
CA ASP A 198 -15.85 -15.89 -8.87
C ASP A 198 -17.13 -15.08 -8.55
N PRO A 199 -18.04 -14.94 -9.52
CA PRO A 199 -19.31 -14.24 -9.32
C PRO A 199 -20.24 -14.92 -8.30
N SER A 200 -20.06 -16.22 -8.03
CA SER A 200 -20.92 -17.00 -7.14
C SER A 200 -20.64 -16.76 -5.65
N VAL A 201 -19.39 -16.40 -5.33
CA VAL A 201 -19.00 -16.01 -3.98
C VAL A 201 -19.64 -14.66 -3.64
N ARG A 202 -20.08 -14.45 -2.41
CA ARG A 202 -20.58 -13.15 -1.93
C ARG A 202 -19.41 -12.33 -1.40
N VAL A 203 -19.13 -11.13 -1.93
CA VAL A 203 -18.04 -10.27 -1.44
C VAL A 203 -18.64 -9.09 -0.69
N VAL A 204 -18.41 -9.00 0.61
CA VAL A 204 -19.08 -8.06 1.51
C VAL A 204 -18.09 -7.03 2.03
N ALA A 205 -18.44 -5.76 1.91
CA ALA A 205 -17.71 -4.66 2.50
C ALA A 205 -18.02 -4.51 4.00
N LEU A 206 -16.98 -4.40 4.83
CA LEU A 206 -17.09 -3.89 6.19
C LEU A 206 -16.52 -2.46 6.23
N THR A 207 -17.32 -1.49 6.66
CA THR A 207 -16.93 -0.07 6.65
C THR A 207 -17.55 0.72 7.79
N SER A 208 -17.11 1.97 7.94
CA SER A 208 -17.68 2.93 8.89
C SER A 208 -18.89 3.67 8.31
N PRO A 209 -19.80 4.21 9.15
CA PRO A 209 -20.98 4.94 8.69
C PRO A 209 -20.64 6.06 7.69
N ARG A 210 -19.55 6.81 7.94
CA ARG A 210 -19.10 7.91 7.07
C ARG A 210 -18.79 7.49 5.62
N ASN A 211 -18.42 6.23 5.41
CA ASN A 211 -17.98 5.72 4.10
C ASN A 211 -19.04 4.84 3.43
N ALA A 212 -20.14 4.52 4.11
CA ALA A 212 -21.10 3.50 3.66
C ALA A 212 -21.72 3.79 2.30
N ALA A 213 -22.25 5.00 2.12
CA ALA A 213 -22.89 5.40 0.86
C ALA A 213 -21.92 5.34 -0.33
N TRP A 214 -20.69 5.80 -0.13
CA TRP A 214 -19.65 5.76 -1.15
C TRP A 214 -19.18 4.33 -1.45
N VAL A 215 -18.93 3.51 -0.42
CA VAL A 215 -18.53 2.10 -0.62
C VAL A 215 -19.58 1.32 -1.39
N SER A 216 -20.86 1.51 -1.07
CA SER A 216 -21.97 0.88 -1.79
C SER A 216 -22.06 1.34 -3.26
N SER A 217 -21.66 2.57 -3.59
CA SER A 217 -21.71 3.07 -4.97
C SER A 217 -20.56 2.56 -5.85
N LEU A 218 -19.53 1.93 -5.28
CA LEU A 218 -18.37 1.40 -6.03
C LEU A 218 -18.73 0.23 -6.95
N GLY A 219 -19.81 -0.51 -6.64
CA GLY A 219 -20.26 -1.65 -7.45
C GLY A 219 -19.32 -2.86 -7.47
N VAL A 220 -18.32 -2.90 -6.56
CA VAL A 220 -17.37 -4.04 -6.42
C VAL A 220 -17.69 -4.96 -5.24
N TYR A 221 -18.65 -4.56 -4.40
CA TYR A 221 -19.15 -5.33 -3.27
C TYR A 221 -20.59 -5.78 -3.56
N THR A 222 -20.94 -6.97 -3.10
CA THR A 222 -22.34 -7.46 -3.13
C THR A 222 -23.17 -6.73 -2.10
N ASP A 223 -22.62 -6.53 -0.90
CA ASP A 223 -23.29 -5.89 0.23
C ASP A 223 -22.30 -5.01 1.00
N THR A 224 -22.85 -4.03 1.72
CA THR A 224 -22.10 -3.18 2.65
C THR A 224 -22.70 -3.35 4.05
N ILE A 225 -21.86 -3.72 5.01
CA ILE A 225 -22.21 -3.86 6.42
C ILE A 225 -21.38 -2.85 7.22
N LEU A 226 -22.04 -2.11 8.13
CA LEU A 226 -21.32 -1.20 9.02
C LEU A 226 -20.64 -1.99 10.13
N TYR A 227 -19.49 -1.51 10.60
CA TYR A 227 -18.78 -2.18 11.70
C TYR A 227 -19.67 -2.44 12.92
N ASP A 228 -20.55 -1.52 13.27
CA ASP A 228 -21.44 -1.63 14.42
C ASP A 228 -22.65 -2.55 14.19
N ASP A 229 -23.00 -2.82 12.92
CA ASP A 229 -24.12 -3.70 12.55
C ASP A 229 -23.70 -5.17 12.40
N ILE A 230 -22.39 -5.48 12.47
CA ILE A 230 -21.87 -6.85 12.36
C ILE A 230 -22.59 -7.85 13.29
N PRO A 231 -22.86 -7.55 14.59
CA PRO A 231 -23.47 -8.51 15.50
C PRO A 231 -24.89 -8.94 15.11
N THR A 232 -25.60 -8.11 14.34
CA THR A 232 -27.00 -8.35 13.94
C THR A 232 -27.15 -8.68 12.45
N SER A 233 -26.06 -8.60 11.68
CA SER A 233 -26.06 -8.82 10.24
C SER A 233 -25.86 -10.29 9.87
N SER A 234 -26.47 -10.71 8.77
CA SER A 234 -26.15 -12.01 8.17
C SER A 234 -24.80 -11.94 7.42
N LEU A 235 -23.76 -12.51 8.03
CA LEU A 235 -22.43 -12.61 7.44
C LEU A 235 -22.26 -13.78 6.48
N LEU A 236 -23.22 -14.70 6.46
CA LEU A 236 -23.22 -15.91 5.65
C LEU A 236 -23.99 -15.66 4.35
N SER A 237 -23.72 -16.47 3.32
CA SER A 237 -24.44 -16.34 2.05
C SER A 237 -25.86 -16.91 2.21
N PRO A 238 -26.92 -16.22 1.75
CA PRO A 238 -28.28 -16.78 1.78
C PRO A 238 -28.44 -17.99 0.84
N HIS A 239 -27.48 -18.21 -0.07
CA HIS A 239 -27.46 -19.31 -1.03
C HIS A 239 -26.41 -20.37 -0.70
N SER A 240 -25.81 -20.34 0.49
CA SER A 240 -24.85 -21.38 0.91
C SER A 240 -25.52 -22.72 1.19
N THR A 241 -24.82 -23.81 0.90
CA THR A 241 -25.11 -25.14 1.43
C THR A 241 -24.44 -25.31 2.80
N GLU A 242 -24.79 -26.36 3.54
CA GLU A 242 -24.12 -26.67 4.82
C GLU A 242 -22.59 -26.78 4.69
N GLU A 243 -22.11 -27.27 3.55
CA GLU A 243 -20.68 -27.50 3.30
C GLU A 243 -19.88 -26.20 3.04
N ASN A 244 -20.52 -25.16 2.49
CA ASN A 244 -19.86 -23.92 2.09
C ASN A 244 -20.36 -22.68 2.83
N ASN A 245 -21.11 -22.90 3.92
CA ASN A 245 -21.63 -21.86 4.80
C ASN A 245 -20.52 -21.26 5.71
N ARG A 246 -19.47 -20.75 5.09
CA ARG A 246 -18.26 -20.27 5.74
C ARG A 246 -17.78 -18.96 5.12
N VAL A 247 -16.91 -18.28 5.84
CA VAL A 247 -16.38 -16.96 5.51
C VAL A 247 -14.86 -16.98 5.41
N VAL A 248 -14.33 -16.38 4.34
CA VAL A 248 -12.97 -15.86 4.33
C VAL A 248 -13.01 -14.41 4.79
N TYR A 249 -12.27 -14.08 5.84
CA TYR A 249 -12.07 -12.71 6.30
C TYR A 249 -10.73 -12.18 5.77
N VAL A 250 -10.79 -11.17 4.92
CA VAL A 250 -9.62 -10.45 4.41
C VAL A 250 -9.43 -9.21 5.25
N ASP A 251 -8.43 -9.27 6.13
CA ASP A 251 -8.13 -8.21 7.08
C ASP A 251 -7.14 -7.20 6.51
N VAL A 252 -7.69 -6.06 6.07
CA VAL A 252 -6.94 -4.89 5.62
C VAL A 252 -6.86 -3.83 6.71
N ALA A 253 -7.78 -3.87 7.68
CA ALA A 253 -7.82 -2.96 8.82
C ALA A 253 -6.71 -3.27 9.83
N GLY A 254 -6.47 -4.54 10.13
CA GLY A 254 -5.57 -4.98 11.20
C GLY A 254 -6.16 -4.74 12.60
N ASP A 255 -7.49 -4.64 12.70
CA ASP A 255 -8.22 -4.35 13.94
C ASP A 255 -8.69 -5.66 14.59
N PHE A 256 -8.04 -6.04 15.69
CA PHE A 256 -8.34 -7.29 16.39
C PHE A 256 -9.73 -7.27 17.06
N ALA A 257 -10.21 -6.11 17.50
CA ALA A 257 -11.54 -5.98 18.08
C ALA A 257 -12.62 -6.19 17.00
N LEU A 258 -12.38 -5.68 15.80
CA LEU A 258 -13.24 -5.93 14.64
C LEU A 258 -13.26 -7.42 14.26
N LEU A 259 -12.09 -8.08 14.21
CA LEU A 259 -12.01 -9.52 13.93
C LEU A 259 -12.80 -10.35 14.98
N ASN A 260 -12.65 -10.04 16.27
CA ASN A 260 -13.41 -10.71 17.32
C ASN A 260 -14.91 -10.51 17.15
N ARG A 261 -15.35 -9.30 16.80
CA ARG A 261 -16.76 -9.00 16.51
C ARG A 261 -17.30 -9.85 15.37
N VAL A 262 -16.52 -10.02 14.29
CA VAL A 262 -16.86 -10.90 13.15
C VAL A 262 -16.99 -12.34 13.61
N VAL A 263 -16.01 -12.87 14.35
CA VAL A 263 -16.03 -14.28 14.80
C VAL A 263 -17.16 -14.56 15.77
N SER A 264 -17.47 -13.63 16.67
CA SER A 264 -18.65 -13.72 17.55
C SER A 264 -19.95 -13.75 16.75
N ALA A 265 -20.10 -12.88 15.74
CA ALA A 265 -21.29 -12.85 14.88
C ALA A 265 -21.44 -14.10 14.00
N LEU A 266 -20.34 -14.80 13.70
CA LEU A 266 -20.35 -16.11 13.03
C LEU A 266 -20.73 -17.29 13.95
N GLY A 267 -20.95 -17.03 15.26
CA GLY A 267 -21.22 -18.06 16.26
C GLY A 267 -19.99 -18.86 16.67
N GLY A 268 -18.78 -18.35 16.41
CA GLY A 268 -17.50 -19.02 16.68
C GLY A 268 -16.60 -19.18 15.45
N SER A 269 -15.43 -19.80 15.62
CA SER A 269 -14.41 -19.92 14.58
C SER A 269 -14.66 -21.02 13.53
N GLN A 270 -15.66 -21.88 13.73
CA GLN A 270 -16.02 -22.97 12.81
C GLN A 270 -16.47 -22.46 11.43
N ASN A 271 -17.23 -21.36 11.42
CA ASN A 271 -17.74 -20.73 10.20
C ASN A 271 -16.73 -19.75 9.59
N LEU A 272 -15.58 -19.53 10.24
CA LEU A 272 -14.45 -18.83 9.66
C LEU A 272 -13.58 -19.84 8.91
N ALA A 273 -13.61 -19.82 7.58
CA ALA A 273 -12.76 -20.65 6.74
C ALA A 273 -11.30 -20.23 6.80
N LYS A 274 -11.07 -18.90 6.79
CA LYS A 274 -9.73 -18.32 6.83
C LYS A 274 -9.78 -16.87 7.32
N CYS A 275 -8.80 -16.45 8.10
CA CYS A 275 -8.48 -15.05 8.33
C CYS A 275 -7.14 -14.74 7.66
N ILE A 276 -7.15 -13.86 6.66
CA ILE A 276 -5.96 -13.50 5.88
C ILE A 276 -5.62 -12.04 6.17
N GLU A 277 -4.46 -11.82 6.77
CA GLU A 277 -3.97 -10.48 7.06
C GLU A 277 -3.20 -9.93 5.88
N VAL A 278 -3.54 -8.71 5.46
CA VAL A 278 -2.91 -8.04 4.32
C VAL A 278 -2.04 -6.87 4.79
N GLY A 279 -2.48 -6.17 5.85
CA GLY A 279 -1.78 -5.04 6.45
C GLY A 279 -2.62 -4.35 7.53
N ALA A 280 -2.10 -3.24 8.08
CA ALA A 280 -2.77 -2.44 9.11
C ALA A 280 -3.11 -1.04 8.55
N SER A 281 -4.31 -0.90 7.97
CA SER A 281 -4.81 0.40 7.48
C SER A 281 -5.47 1.26 8.57
N HIS A 282 -5.92 0.65 9.68
CA HIS A 282 -6.33 1.37 10.88
C HIS A 282 -5.18 1.31 11.88
N TYR A 283 -4.34 2.33 11.91
CA TYR A 283 -3.33 2.44 12.96
C TYR A 283 -3.96 3.01 14.22
N ASP A 284 -4.05 2.17 15.25
CA ASP A 284 -4.31 2.56 16.63
C ASP A 284 -3.17 1.99 17.49
N PRO A 285 -2.34 2.84 18.15
CA PRO A 285 -1.24 2.37 19.00
C PRO A 285 -1.69 1.43 20.14
N ALA A 286 -2.96 1.48 20.55
CA ALA A 286 -3.50 0.62 21.60
C ALA A 286 -3.93 -0.76 21.09
N ASN A 287 -4.24 -0.91 19.79
CA ASN A 287 -4.92 -2.09 19.23
C ASN A 287 -4.23 -2.73 18.03
N THR A 288 -3.16 -2.13 17.49
CA THR A 288 -2.38 -2.68 16.37
C THR A 288 -1.34 -3.67 16.91
N PRO A 289 -1.43 -4.99 16.62
CA PRO A 289 -0.47 -5.97 17.14
C PRO A 289 0.93 -5.73 16.57
N ILE A 290 1.96 -5.99 17.39
CA ILE A 290 3.33 -6.14 16.92
C ILE A 290 3.37 -7.44 16.10
N ILE A 291 3.39 -7.31 14.78
CA ILE A 291 3.54 -8.44 13.87
C ILE A 291 4.91 -9.06 14.14
N SER A 292 4.92 -10.30 14.64
CA SER A 292 6.17 -11.04 14.85
C SER A 292 6.73 -11.51 13.49
N GLU A 293 8.05 -11.50 13.34
CA GLU A 293 8.77 -11.84 12.09
C GLU A 293 8.58 -13.31 11.64
N HIS A 294 7.82 -14.12 12.40
CA HIS A 294 7.72 -15.57 12.24
C HIS A 294 6.29 -16.10 12.23
N GLY A 295 5.34 -15.44 11.56
CA GLY A 295 4.10 -16.05 11.03
C GLY A 295 3.10 -16.69 12.01
N ASP A 296 3.44 -16.89 13.27
CA ASP A 296 2.59 -17.42 14.33
C ASP A 296 2.01 -16.25 15.14
N ASN A 297 1.07 -15.53 14.53
CA ASN A 297 0.35 -14.43 15.19
C ASN A 297 -0.84 -14.95 16.02
N ASN A 298 -0.61 -15.96 16.85
CA ASN A 298 -1.56 -16.41 17.87
C ASN A 298 -1.58 -15.41 19.05
N HIS A 299 -2.04 -14.18 18.80
CA HIS A 299 -2.40 -13.28 19.89
C HIS A 299 -3.76 -13.70 20.45
N SER A 300 -3.71 -14.48 21.53
CA SER A 300 -4.88 -14.77 22.36
C SER A 300 -5.12 -13.62 23.33
N SER A 301 -6.32 -13.04 23.35
CA SER A 301 -6.90 -12.70 24.65
C SER A 301 -7.18 -14.03 25.36
N SER A 302 -6.85 -14.14 26.65
CA SER A 302 -6.94 -15.39 27.41
C SER A 302 -8.33 -16.02 27.44
N ASP A 303 -9.37 -15.26 27.06
CA ASP A 303 -10.78 -15.67 27.08
C ASP A 303 -11.49 -15.62 25.69
N GLY A 304 -10.74 -15.45 24.59
CA GLY A 304 -11.30 -15.37 23.23
C GLY A 304 -11.25 -16.70 22.45
N PRO A 305 -12.09 -16.86 21.40
CA PRO A 305 -11.97 -18.00 20.48
C PRO A 305 -10.57 -18.01 19.85
N LYS A 306 -9.96 -19.20 19.73
CA LYS A 306 -8.68 -19.34 19.00
C LYS A 306 -8.92 -19.11 17.51
N ILE A 307 -8.43 -18.00 16.99
CA ILE A 307 -8.57 -17.61 15.58
C ILE A 307 -7.20 -17.78 14.90
N ASN A 308 -7.13 -18.69 13.94
CA ASN A 308 -5.93 -18.85 13.13
C ASN A 308 -5.86 -17.72 12.09
N ARG A 309 -4.88 -16.83 12.25
CA ARG A 309 -4.61 -15.67 11.39
C ARG A 309 -3.36 -15.98 10.54
N GLU A 310 -3.48 -15.83 9.23
CA GLU A 310 -2.34 -15.99 8.32
C GLU A 310 -2.00 -14.65 7.67
N LEU A 311 -0.76 -14.18 7.90
CA LEU A 311 -0.22 -13.04 7.16
C LEU A 311 0.06 -13.45 5.71
N PHE A 312 -0.58 -12.76 4.76
CA PHE A 312 -0.32 -12.99 3.35
C PHE A 312 1.03 -12.39 2.94
N PHE A 313 2.00 -13.25 2.64
CA PHE A 313 3.31 -12.84 2.17
C PHE A 313 3.44 -12.99 0.65
N MET A 314 3.15 -11.90 -0.07
CA MET A 314 3.17 -11.88 -1.55
C MET A 314 4.46 -12.44 -2.19
N PRO A 315 5.69 -12.14 -1.72
CA PRO A 315 6.90 -12.62 -2.40
C PRO A 315 7.02 -14.14 -2.47
N SER A 316 6.70 -14.88 -1.39
CA SER A 316 6.74 -16.35 -1.42
C SER A 316 5.66 -16.91 -2.34
N TRP A 317 4.48 -16.27 -2.38
CA TRP A 317 3.39 -16.65 -3.27
C TRP A 317 3.78 -16.50 -4.75
N ILE A 318 4.39 -15.37 -5.14
CA ILE A 318 4.88 -15.14 -6.51
C ILE A 318 5.87 -16.23 -6.92
N LEU A 319 6.82 -16.59 -6.05
CA LEU A 319 7.81 -17.63 -6.36
C LEU A 319 7.16 -18.99 -6.63
N LYS A 320 6.19 -19.39 -5.79
CA LYS A 320 5.40 -20.62 -5.97
C LYS A 320 4.63 -20.58 -7.30
N ARG A 321 3.88 -19.51 -7.55
CA ARG A 321 3.07 -19.41 -8.77
C ARG A 321 3.94 -19.40 -10.02
N LYS A 322 5.09 -18.74 -9.96
CA LYS A 322 6.07 -18.74 -11.05
C LYS A 322 6.57 -20.16 -11.36
N SER A 323 6.81 -21.01 -10.36
CA SER A 323 7.25 -22.39 -10.60
C SER A 323 6.15 -23.29 -11.17
N GLU A 324 4.87 -22.98 -10.88
CA GLU A 324 3.73 -23.80 -11.33
C GLU A 324 3.26 -23.45 -12.74
N VAL A 325 3.08 -22.16 -13.05
CA VAL A 325 2.47 -21.71 -14.32
C VAL A 325 3.43 -20.96 -15.23
N GLY A 326 4.65 -20.65 -14.76
CA GLY A 326 5.64 -19.88 -15.49
C GLY A 326 5.37 -18.38 -15.51
N MET A 327 6.41 -17.59 -15.78
CA MET A 327 6.34 -16.13 -15.76
C MET A 327 5.42 -15.57 -16.86
N THR A 328 5.41 -16.17 -18.04
CA THR A 328 4.63 -15.68 -19.18
C THR A 328 3.13 -15.64 -18.89
N VAL A 329 2.59 -16.68 -18.24
CA VAL A 329 1.16 -16.74 -17.87
C VAL A 329 0.85 -15.70 -16.80
N LEU A 330 1.70 -15.61 -15.76
CA LEU A 330 1.53 -14.61 -14.71
C LEU A 330 1.55 -13.18 -15.24
N THR A 331 2.49 -12.84 -16.12
CA THR A 331 2.57 -11.51 -16.72
C THR A 331 1.30 -11.19 -17.50
N LYS A 332 0.76 -12.14 -18.29
CA LYS A 332 -0.47 -11.93 -19.06
C LYS A 332 -1.69 -11.68 -18.17
N ASP A 333 -1.84 -12.45 -17.08
CA ASP A 333 -2.96 -12.28 -16.14
C ASP A 333 -2.84 -10.96 -15.37
N VAL A 334 -1.61 -10.57 -15.00
CA VAL A 334 -1.29 -9.28 -14.40
C VAL A 334 -1.67 -8.13 -15.35
N GLU A 335 -1.25 -8.18 -16.61
CA GLU A 335 -1.57 -7.15 -17.61
C GLU A 335 -3.09 -6.98 -17.79
N LYS A 336 -3.82 -8.10 -17.92
CA LYS A 336 -5.28 -8.10 -18.04
C LYS A 336 -5.96 -7.47 -16.82
N GLY A 337 -5.54 -7.88 -15.62
CA GLY A 337 -6.09 -7.35 -14.37
C GLY A 337 -5.76 -5.88 -14.16
N TRP A 338 -4.55 -5.45 -14.52
CA TRP A 338 -4.11 -4.06 -14.42
C TRP A 338 -4.91 -3.15 -15.35
N ALA A 339 -5.13 -3.58 -16.61
CA ALA A 339 -5.96 -2.85 -17.56
C ALA A 339 -7.41 -2.69 -17.06
N MET A 340 -7.96 -3.71 -16.40
CA MET A 340 -9.27 -3.63 -15.74
C MET A 340 -9.27 -2.60 -14.60
N MET A 341 -8.26 -2.61 -13.75
CA MET A 341 -8.15 -1.62 -12.67
C MET A 341 -8.09 -0.20 -13.23
N LEU A 342 -7.21 0.05 -14.21
CA LEU A 342 -7.06 1.39 -14.81
C LEU A 342 -8.40 1.90 -15.37
N ARG A 343 -9.12 1.07 -16.13
CA ARG A 343 -10.42 1.42 -16.71
C ARG A 343 -11.47 1.77 -15.65
N ASP A 344 -11.48 1.05 -14.53
CA ASP A 344 -12.53 1.22 -13.53
C ASP A 344 -12.16 2.25 -12.46
N SER A 345 -10.86 2.49 -12.21
CA SER A 345 -10.37 3.50 -11.27
C SER A 345 -10.93 4.89 -11.58
N SER A 346 -10.98 5.28 -12.85
CA SER A 346 -11.49 6.58 -13.29
C SER A 346 -12.99 6.79 -13.03
N LYS A 347 -13.75 5.73 -12.70
CA LYS A 347 -15.18 5.83 -12.40
C LYS A 347 -15.46 6.35 -10.99
N TRP A 348 -14.51 6.19 -10.07
CA TRP A 348 -14.74 6.45 -8.64
C TRP A 348 -13.62 7.25 -7.97
N ILE A 349 -12.42 7.35 -8.57
CA ILE A 349 -11.35 8.19 -8.06
C ILE A 349 -11.16 9.45 -8.91
N GLN A 350 -11.07 10.59 -8.24
CA GLN A 350 -10.69 11.87 -8.82
C GLN A 350 -9.23 12.13 -8.47
N PHE A 351 -8.34 11.97 -9.45
CA PHE A 351 -6.94 12.34 -9.24
C PHE A 351 -6.81 13.86 -9.16
N ARG A 352 -6.27 14.35 -8.05
CA ARG A 352 -6.00 15.78 -7.81
C ARG A 352 -4.53 15.98 -7.57
N GLU A 353 -4.00 17.03 -8.18
CA GLU A 353 -2.59 17.41 -8.04
C GLU A 353 -2.44 18.51 -7.00
N PHE A 354 -1.50 18.31 -6.08
CA PHE A 354 -1.17 19.22 -4.99
C PHE A 354 0.29 19.63 -5.17
N ASN A 355 0.51 20.88 -5.55
CA ASN A 355 1.82 21.37 -5.94
C ASN A 355 2.37 22.31 -4.85
N GLY A 356 3.65 22.13 -4.54
CA GLY A 356 4.39 22.93 -3.57
C GLY A 356 4.49 22.28 -2.19
N ASN A 357 5.46 22.75 -1.41
CA ASN A 357 5.83 22.13 -0.14
C ASN A 357 4.73 22.27 0.93
N ASP A 358 4.04 23.41 0.97
CA ASP A 358 2.92 23.63 1.89
C ASP A 358 1.74 22.70 1.56
N ALA A 359 1.45 22.51 0.26
CA ALA A 359 0.43 21.57 -0.18
C ALA A 359 0.79 20.13 0.19
N ALA A 360 2.06 19.73 0.04
CA ALA A 360 2.54 18.42 0.46
C ALA A 360 2.35 18.20 1.97
N LYS A 361 2.70 19.20 2.79
CA LYS A 361 2.49 19.18 4.24
C LYS A 361 1.00 19.11 4.61
N ALA A 362 0.15 19.91 3.96
CA ALA A 362 -1.29 19.92 4.21
C ALA A 362 -1.94 18.56 3.89
N VAL A 363 -1.59 17.96 2.74
CA VAL A 363 -2.07 16.63 2.34
C VAL A 363 -1.66 15.57 3.36
N TYR A 364 -0.41 15.61 3.84
CA TYR A 364 0.04 14.69 4.89
C TYR A 364 -0.78 14.84 6.18
N LEU A 365 -1.02 16.07 6.65
CA LEU A 365 -1.81 16.33 7.86
C LEU A 365 -3.27 15.92 7.69
N ASP A 366 -3.90 16.18 6.54
CA ASP A 366 -5.26 15.74 6.24
C ASP A 366 -5.40 14.22 6.22
N MET A 367 -4.37 13.51 5.75
CA MET A 367 -4.31 12.05 5.81
C MET A 367 -4.16 11.54 7.25
N LEU A 368 -3.23 12.13 8.01
CA LEU A 368 -2.96 11.78 9.40
C LEU A 368 -4.20 11.98 10.29
N GLU A 369 -4.94 13.06 10.07
CA GLU A 369 -6.11 13.46 10.85
C GLU A 369 -7.41 12.89 10.26
N ALA A 370 -7.32 11.92 9.34
CA ALA A 370 -8.44 11.21 8.72
C ALA A 370 -9.52 12.12 8.09
N ARG A 371 -9.09 13.30 7.60
CA ARG A 371 -9.92 14.25 6.84
C ARG A 371 -9.87 14.03 5.33
N ALA A 372 -8.89 13.27 4.86
CA ALA A 372 -8.78 12.93 3.45
C ALA A 372 -10.00 12.15 2.95
N LEU A 373 -10.50 12.55 1.79
CA LEU A 373 -11.66 11.92 1.16
C LEU A 373 -11.21 10.66 0.38
N PRO A 374 -11.96 9.54 0.49
CA PRO A 374 -11.53 8.27 -0.08
C PRO A 374 -11.62 8.22 -1.61
N ASP A 375 -12.45 9.08 -2.21
CA ASP A 375 -12.64 9.25 -3.66
C ASP A 375 -11.60 10.18 -4.30
N ILE A 376 -10.70 10.79 -3.52
CA ILE A 376 -9.62 11.62 -4.05
C ILE A 376 -8.32 10.81 -4.15
N GLY A 377 -7.67 10.91 -5.31
CA GLY A 377 -6.32 10.43 -5.54
C GLY A 377 -5.33 11.58 -5.34
N TYR A 378 -4.62 11.59 -4.21
CA TYR A 378 -3.72 12.67 -3.83
C TYR A 378 -2.36 12.50 -4.48
N ILE A 379 -2.09 13.28 -5.53
CA ILE A 379 -0.83 13.30 -6.25
C ILE A 379 -0.08 14.59 -5.88
N VAL A 380 1.13 14.45 -5.35
CA VAL A 380 1.90 15.57 -4.79
C VAL A 380 3.14 15.84 -5.64
N ARG A 381 3.46 17.12 -5.82
CA ARG A 381 4.75 17.62 -6.33
C ARG A 381 5.37 18.60 -5.34
N MET A 382 6.64 18.44 -5.04
CA MET A 382 7.38 19.32 -4.12
C MET A 382 8.34 20.25 -4.87
N ASP A 383 8.53 21.45 -4.34
CA ASP A 383 9.35 22.48 -4.95
C ASP A 383 10.83 22.34 -4.58
N ALA A 384 11.73 22.57 -5.53
CA ALA A 384 13.16 22.53 -5.28
C ALA A 384 13.71 23.79 -4.58
N ASN A 385 13.10 24.97 -4.78
CA ASN A 385 13.77 26.27 -4.54
C ASN A 385 13.11 27.11 -3.44
N VAL A 386 13.00 26.58 -2.22
CA VAL A 386 12.37 27.32 -1.10
C VAL A 386 13.35 28.17 -0.30
N PHE A 387 14.65 27.85 -0.32
CA PHE A 387 15.64 28.46 0.57
C PHE A 387 16.56 29.50 -0.10
N ASP A 388 16.38 29.78 -1.40
CA ASP A 388 17.16 30.81 -2.10
C ASP A 388 16.64 32.25 -1.85
N ASN A 389 15.45 32.40 -1.27
CA ASN A 389 14.84 33.72 -1.03
C ASN A 389 15.18 34.34 0.34
N GLU A 390 15.77 33.60 1.28
CA GLU A 390 16.16 34.15 2.59
C GLU A 390 17.55 34.83 2.58
N SER A 391 18.27 34.81 1.46
CA SER A 391 19.58 35.48 1.31
C SER A 391 19.50 36.86 0.66
N LYS A 392 18.29 37.44 0.53
CA LYS A 392 18.06 38.76 -0.07
C LYS A 392 17.26 39.75 0.80
N LEU A 393 17.15 39.52 2.11
CA LEU A 393 16.57 40.47 3.06
C LEU A 393 17.60 40.94 4.10
#